data_AF-A0A956NRW0-F1
#
_entry.id   AF-A0A956NRW0-F1
#
_cell.length_a   1.000
_cell.length_b   1.000
_cell.length_c   1.000
_cell.angle_alpha   90.00
_cell.angle_beta   90.00
_cell.angle_gamma   90.00
#
_symmetry.space_group_name_H-M   'P 1'
#
loop_
_entity.id
_entity.type
_entity.pdbx_description
1 polymer ?
#
loop_
_entity_poly.entity_id
_entity_poly.type
_entity_poly.pdbx_seq_one_letter_code
_entity_poly.pdbx_strand_id
1 'polypeptide(L)'
;MATPPRTPSPVDRFLALIGARRAALPRQVPGQDAPPLLHVADLAQLPCWLAETDSARTRTLARRLARHGHVALLLGRGGHPDGVEAAVTLAPARVHAIDLGAPAIAVQRLRQLAPTGSRLGDALAAAAALDVDAAGRLAFGRARARVTSMVRALPERIPAPDRHAWVLLQVTRLLFLRFVESEGWLDGRADFLARAVDDVMQRGGEPWTDLLAPLFFGTLNRPVARRTAGARRFGRIPFLNGGLFERHPLEVAHR
;
A
#
# COMPACT_ATOMS: atom_id res chain seq x y z
N MET A 1 20.68 5.35 -40.44
CA MET A 1 20.44 6.31 -39.34
C MET A 1 19.52 5.64 -38.34
N ALA A 2 20.07 5.09 -37.25
CA ALA A 2 19.25 4.43 -36.23
C ALA A 2 18.53 5.50 -35.42
N THR A 3 17.20 5.52 -35.47
CA THR A 3 16.35 6.37 -34.64
C THR A 3 16.68 6.06 -33.16
N PRO A 4 17.05 7.06 -32.33
CA PRO A 4 17.34 6.80 -30.92
C PRO A 4 16.10 6.19 -30.25
N PRO A 5 16.26 5.29 -29.26
CA PRO A 5 15.13 4.70 -28.56
C PRO A 5 14.31 5.83 -27.91
N ARG A 6 13.05 5.99 -28.32
CA ARG A 6 12.13 6.97 -27.71
C ARG A 6 12.01 6.61 -26.24
N THR A 7 12.39 7.55 -25.36
CA THR A 7 12.13 7.44 -23.93
C THR A 7 10.63 7.20 -23.72
N PRO A 8 10.21 6.17 -22.97
CA PRO A 8 8.80 5.87 -22.77
C PRO A 8 8.11 7.07 -22.12
N SER A 9 6.93 7.44 -22.61
CA SER A 9 6.17 8.55 -22.04
C SER A 9 5.78 8.24 -20.58
N PRO A 10 5.41 9.25 -19.77
CA PRO A 10 4.95 9.02 -18.39
C PRO A 10 3.75 8.07 -18.35
N VAL A 11 2.82 8.21 -19.29
CA VAL A 11 1.68 7.30 -19.47
C VAL A 11 2.16 5.88 -19.77
N ASP A 12 3.19 5.73 -20.61
CA ASP A 12 3.74 4.41 -20.94
C ASP A 12 4.34 3.71 -19.72
N ARG A 13 5.05 4.47 -18.88
CA ARG A 13 5.60 3.98 -17.60
C ARG A 13 4.50 3.63 -16.62
N PHE A 14 3.47 4.48 -16.48
CA PHE A 14 2.32 4.22 -15.61
C PHE A 14 1.62 2.90 -15.98
N LEU A 15 1.31 2.71 -17.27
CA LEU A 15 0.66 1.49 -17.77
C LEU A 15 1.49 0.23 -17.47
N ALA A 16 2.81 0.30 -17.63
CA ALA A 16 3.71 -0.81 -17.31
C ALA A 16 3.72 -1.13 -15.81
N LEU A 17 3.73 -0.10 -14.94
CA LEU A 17 3.75 -0.26 -13.49
C LEU A 17 2.47 -0.93 -12.97
N ILE A 18 1.31 -0.53 -13.48
CA ILE A 18 0.02 -1.13 -13.10
C ILE A 18 -0.23 -2.50 -13.75
N GLY A 19 0.65 -2.95 -14.65
CA GLY A 19 0.51 -4.24 -15.34
C GLY A 19 -0.61 -4.28 -16.37
N ALA A 20 -0.97 -3.13 -16.96
CA ALA A 20 -2.00 -3.08 -17.99
C ALA A 20 -1.51 -3.73 -19.30
N ARG A 21 -2.41 -4.48 -19.96
CA ARG A 21 -2.12 -5.14 -21.23
C ARG A 21 -2.22 -4.11 -22.36
N ARG A 22 -1.11 -3.87 -23.06
CA ARG A 22 -1.05 -2.93 -24.19
C ARG A 22 -2.00 -3.33 -25.32
N ALA A 23 -2.68 -2.33 -25.89
CA ALA A 23 -3.39 -2.51 -27.15
C ALA A 23 -2.37 -2.70 -28.28
N ALA A 24 -2.64 -3.63 -29.21
CA ALA A 24 -1.75 -3.93 -30.33
C ALA A 24 -1.57 -2.73 -31.28
N LEU A 25 -2.65 -1.98 -31.51
CA LEU A 25 -2.65 -0.72 -32.24
C LEU A 25 -3.57 0.25 -31.50
N PRO A 26 -3.14 1.49 -31.23
CA PRO A 26 -4.00 2.49 -30.63
C PRO A 26 -5.22 2.76 -31.52
N ARG A 27 -6.42 2.63 -30.96
CA ARG A 27 -7.68 2.86 -31.69
C ARG A 27 -8.33 4.15 -31.22
N GLN A 28 -8.73 5.00 -32.17
CA GLN A 28 -9.53 6.17 -31.87
C GLN A 28 -10.91 5.72 -31.43
N VAL A 29 -11.33 6.14 -30.24
CA VAL A 29 -12.67 5.87 -29.74
C VAL A 29 -13.59 6.96 -30.28
N PRO A 30 -14.71 6.62 -30.94
CA PRO A 30 -15.65 7.62 -31.45
C PRO A 30 -16.18 8.45 -30.29
N GLY A 31 -15.89 9.75 -30.30
CA GLY A 31 -16.48 10.73 -29.40
C GLY A 31 -17.11 11.82 -30.24
N GLN A 32 -18.43 11.85 -30.34
CA GLN A 32 -19.13 13.01 -30.88
C GLN A 32 -18.83 14.21 -29.96
N ASP A 33 -18.09 15.20 -30.48
CA ASP A 33 -17.69 16.45 -29.81
C ASP A 33 -16.69 16.34 -28.63
N ALA A 34 -15.86 15.29 -28.56
CA ALA A 34 -14.80 15.15 -27.55
C ALA A 34 -13.40 15.19 -28.20
N PRO A 35 -12.34 15.59 -27.48
CA PRO A 35 -10.98 15.42 -28.00
C PRO A 35 -10.75 13.93 -28.36
N PRO A 36 -9.94 13.63 -29.38
CA PRO A 36 -9.70 12.27 -29.82
C PRO A 36 -9.20 11.43 -28.65
N LEU A 37 -10.00 10.43 -28.25
CA LEU A 37 -9.63 9.47 -27.23
C LEU A 37 -8.91 8.30 -27.89
N LEU A 38 -7.78 7.92 -27.32
CA LEU A 38 -6.97 6.84 -27.83
C LEU A 38 -7.03 5.64 -26.87
N HIS A 39 -7.53 4.50 -27.33
CA HIS A 39 -7.41 3.26 -26.56
C HIS A 39 -5.97 2.75 -26.60
N VAL A 40 -5.31 2.69 -25.45
CA VAL A 40 -3.88 2.40 -25.33
C VAL A 40 -3.57 1.09 -24.60
N ALA A 41 -4.47 0.63 -23.73
CA ALA A 41 -4.30 -0.60 -22.95
C ALA A 41 -5.63 -1.07 -22.34
N ASP A 42 -5.61 -2.26 -21.73
CA ASP A 42 -6.68 -2.78 -20.88
C ASP A 42 -6.11 -3.13 -19.49
N LEU A 43 -6.82 -2.71 -18.44
CA LEU A 43 -6.58 -3.16 -17.06
C LEU A 43 -7.69 -4.15 -16.70
N ALA A 44 -7.40 -5.45 -16.75
CA ALA A 44 -8.43 -6.49 -16.77
C ALA A 44 -9.46 -6.25 -17.89
N GLN A 45 -10.76 -6.07 -17.58
CA GLN A 45 -11.79 -5.73 -18.58
C GLN A 45 -12.02 -4.21 -18.73
N LEU A 46 -11.28 -3.38 -17.99
CA LEU A 46 -11.40 -1.93 -18.01
C LEU A 46 -10.51 -1.33 -19.11
N PRO A 47 -11.08 -0.75 -20.18
CA PRO A 47 -10.28 -0.11 -21.21
C PRO A 47 -9.58 1.14 -20.65
N CYS A 48 -8.33 1.33 -21.02
CA CYS A 48 -7.53 2.52 -20.69
C CYS A 48 -7.49 3.45 -21.90
N TRP A 49 -8.02 4.66 -21.72
CA TRP A 49 -8.07 5.69 -22.77
C TRP A 49 -7.13 6.83 -22.43
N LEU A 50 -6.36 7.27 -23.41
CA LEU A 50 -5.50 8.44 -23.32
C LEU A 50 -6.21 9.63 -23.97
N ALA A 51 -6.25 10.75 -23.25
CA ALA A 51 -6.64 12.05 -23.78
C ALA A 51 -5.44 12.99 -23.72
N GLU A 52 -5.17 13.72 -24.81
CA GLU A 52 -4.21 14.81 -24.82
C GLU A 52 -4.84 16.07 -24.19
N THR A 53 -5.04 16.03 -22.87
CA THR A 53 -5.72 17.07 -22.11
C THR A 53 -4.94 17.49 -20.86
N ASP A 54 -5.19 18.73 -20.42
CA ASP A 54 -4.80 19.23 -19.09
C ASP A 54 -5.75 18.74 -17.99
N SER A 55 -5.40 19.01 -16.71
CA SER A 55 -6.16 18.63 -15.51
C SER A 55 -7.64 18.98 -15.51
N ALA A 56 -7.98 20.20 -15.91
CA ALA A 56 -9.35 20.70 -15.88
C ALA A 56 -10.20 20.03 -16.97
N ARG A 57 -9.59 19.83 -18.14
CA ARG A 57 -10.20 19.15 -19.29
C ARG A 57 -10.35 17.65 -19.06
N THR A 58 -9.36 16.97 -18.46
CA THR A 58 -9.43 15.55 -18.07
C THR A 58 -10.64 15.30 -17.16
N ARG A 59 -10.86 16.16 -16.16
CA ARG A 59 -12.00 16.05 -15.23
C ARG A 59 -13.34 16.21 -15.93
N THR A 60 -13.44 17.24 -16.77
CA THR A 60 -14.67 17.53 -17.52
C THR A 60 -15.02 16.38 -18.46
N LEU A 61 -14.00 15.84 -19.14
CA LEU A 61 -14.14 14.71 -20.04
C LEU A 61 -14.55 13.44 -19.29
N ALA A 62 -13.90 13.11 -18.16
CA ALA A 62 -14.26 11.94 -17.36
C ALA A 62 -15.72 11.98 -16.87
N ARG A 63 -16.18 13.16 -16.40
CA ARG A 63 -17.57 13.38 -15.99
C ARG A 63 -18.54 13.21 -17.15
N ARG A 64 -18.19 13.73 -18.32
CA ARG A 64 -19.01 13.60 -19.53
C ARG A 64 -19.12 12.12 -19.95
N LEU A 65 -18.00 11.40 -20.01
CA LEU A 65 -17.98 9.97 -20.34
C LEU A 65 -18.83 9.15 -19.36
N ALA A 66 -18.69 9.42 -18.06
CA ALA A 66 -19.49 8.76 -17.03
C ALA A 66 -21.00 8.98 -17.22
N ARG A 67 -21.42 10.22 -17.57
CA ARG A 67 -22.84 10.55 -17.84
C ARG A 67 -23.42 9.82 -19.05
N HIS A 68 -22.59 9.50 -20.05
CA HIS A 68 -23.00 8.78 -21.25
C HIS A 68 -22.81 7.26 -21.11
N GLY A 69 -22.50 6.76 -19.91
CA GLY A 69 -22.34 5.32 -19.65
C GLY A 69 -21.04 4.71 -20.20
N HIS A 70 -20.07 5.54 -20.61
CA HIS A 70 -18.77 5.08 -21.07
C HIS A 70 -17.86 4.82 -19.87
N VAL A 71 -17.57 3.55 -19.60
CA VAL A 71 -16.75 3.10 -18.45
C VAL A 71 -15.34 2.73 -18.90
N ALA A 72 -14.35 3.47 -18.42
CA ALA A 72 -12.93 3.37 -18.76
C ALA A 72 -12.04 3.97 -17.67
N LEU A 73 -10.74 3.65 -17.72
CA LEU A 73 -9.69 4.40 -17.05
C LEU A 73 -9.18 5.49 -18.01
N LEU A 74 -9.55 6.74 -17.77
CA LEU A 74 -9.07 7.89 -18.52
C LEU A 74 -7.72 8.34 -17.97
N LEU A 75 -6.75 8.49 -18.88
CA LEU A 75 -5.39 8.93 -18.61
C LEU A 75 -5.15 10.28 -19.29
N GLY A 76 -4.58 11.21 -18.54
CA GLY A 76 -4.16 12.53 -19.00
C GLY A 76 -2.72 12.80 -18.61
N ARG A 77 -2.16 13.90 -19.11
CA ARG A 77 -0.79 14.32 -18.79
C ARG A 77 -0.80 15.16 -17.51
N GLY A 78 0.06 14.82 -16.56
CA GLY A 78 0.22 15.59 -15.32
C GLY A 78 0.96 16.91 -15.55
N GLY A 79 0.91 17.79 -14.54
CA GLY A 79 1.55 19.11 -14.58
C GLY A 79 3.08 19.09 -14.57
N HIS A 80 3.71 17.92 -14.36
CA HIS A 80 5.16 17.74 -14.32
C HIS A 80 5.63 16.59 -15.23
N PRO A 81 6.94 16.48 -15.54
CA PRO A 81 7.45 15.51 -16.51
C PRO A 81 7.17 14.05 -16.18
N ASP A 82 7.11 13.68 -14.89
CA ASP A 82 6.78 12.32 -14.42
C ASP A 82 5.30 12.19 -13.97
N GLY A 83 4.47 13.17 -14.33
CA GLY A 83 3.08 13.23 -13.92
C GLY A 83 2.12 12.55 -14.86
N VAL A 84 1.24 11.73 -14.29
CA VAL A 84 0.09 11.16 -14.98
C VAL A 84 -1.17 11.50 -14.22
N GLU A 85 -2.21 11.87 -14.94
CA GLU A 85 -3.54 11.98 -14.36
C GLU A 85 -4.34 10.72 -14.67
N ALA A 86 -5.06 10.22 -13.67
CA ALA A 86 -5.92 9.07 -13.83
C ALA A 86 -7.32 9.36 -13.28
N ALA A 87 -8.34 9.00 -14.03
CA ALA A 87 -9.73 9.11 -13.64
C ALA A 87 -10.53 7.90 -14.13
N VAL A 88 -11.26 7.25 -13.23
CA VAL A 88 -12.25 6.27 -13.67
C VAL A 88 -13.52 7.02 -14.07
N THR A 89 -14.05 6.73 -15.26
CA THR A 89 -15.24 7.39 -15.80
C THR A 89 -16.53 6.79 -15.22
N LEU A 90 -16.63 6.80 -13.90
CA LEU A 90 -17.82 6.47 -13.10
C LEU A 90 -18.25 7.69 -12.30
N ALA A 91 -19.54 7.81 -12.00
CA ALA A 91 -20.04 8.89 -11.15
C ALA A 91 -19.87 8.53 -9.65
N PRO A 92 -19.30 9.42 -8.80
CA PRO A 92 -18.70 10.71 -9.14
C PRO A 92 -17.30 10.57 -9.75
N ALA A 93 -17.07 11.19 -10.92
CA ALA A 93 -15.77 11.10 -11.58
C ALA A 93 -14.76 12.02 -10.88
N ARG A 94 -13.69 11.41 -10.36
CA ARG A 94 -12.58 12.06 -9.68
C ARG A 94 -11.31 11.88 -10.49
N VAL A 95 -10.51 12.93 -10.58
CA VAL A 95 -9.19 12.91 -11.24
C VAL A 95 -8.13 12.91 -10.16
N HIS A 96 -7.17 12.00 -10.30
CA HIS A 96 -6.05 11.82 -9.39
C HIS A 96 -4.76 12.15 -10.13
N ALA A 97 -3.97 13.06 -9.58
CA ALA A 97 -2.61 13.31 -10.03
C ALA A 97 -1.68 12.26 -9.42
N ILE A 98 -0.87 11.62 -10.26
CA ILE A 98 0.04 10.55 -9.88
C ILE A 98 1.45 10.99 -10.26
N ASP A 99 2.32 11.07 -9.26
CA ASP A 99 3.75 11.31 -9.46
C ASP A 99 4.49 9.97 -9.57
N LEU A 100 5.04 9.69 -10.76
CA LEU A 100 5.82 8.48 -11.00
C LEU A 100 7.27 8.57 -10.52
N GLY A 101 7.73 9.76 -10.11
CA GLY A 101 9.03 9.98 -9.48
C GLY A 101 9.06 9.57 -8.00
N ALA A 102 7.91 9.35 -7.39
CA ALA A 102 7.75 8.99 -5.99
C ALA A 102 7.01 7.65 -5.80
N PRO A 103 7.07 7.04 -4.60
CA PRO A 103 6.27 5.86 -4.28
C PRO A 103 4.76 6.16 -4.35
N ALA A 104 4.14 5.88 -5.49
CA ALA A 104 2.71 6.13 -5.71
C ALA A 104 1.85 4.96 -5.24
N ILE A 105 1.28 5.06 -4.04
CA ILE A 105 0.40 4.00 -3.46
C ILE A 105 -0.76 3.62 -4.40
N ALA A 106 -1.28 4.59 -5.17
CA ALA A 106 -2.32 4.35 -6.17
C ALA A 106 -1.86 3.35 -7.25
N VAL A 107 -0.61 3.46 -7.72
CA VAL A 107 -0.02 2.55 -8.71
C VAL A 107 0.10 1.14 -8.15
N GLN A 108 0.61 1.01 -6.91
CA GLN A 108 0.72 -0.30 -6.26
C GLN A 108 -0.65 -0.96 -6.07
N ARG A 109 -1.67 -0.19 -5.68
CA ARG A 109 -3.03 -0.71 -5.50
C ARG A 109 -3.69 -1.11 -6.81
N LEU A 110 -3.49 -0.34 -7.88
CA LEU A 110 -3.95 -0.70 -9.23
C LEU A 110 -3.28 -2.00 -9.73
N ARG A 111 -1.98 -2.17 -9.48
CA ARG A 111 -1.24 -3.39 -9.84
C ARG A 111 -1.76 -4.64 -9.12
N GLN A 112 -2.30 -4.49 -7.91
CA GLN A 112 -2.79 -5.59 -7.07
C GLN A 112 -4.26 -5.94 -7.32
N LEU A 113 -4.93 -5.31 -8.29
CA LEU A 113 -6.33 -5.60 -8.59
C LEU A 113 -6.50 -7.02 -9.14
N ALA A 114 -7.43 -7.76 -8.53
CA ALA A 114 -7.92 -9.01 -9.07
C ALA A 114 -9.07 -8.73 -10.05
N PRO A 115 -9.11 -9.36 -11.24
CA PRO A 115 -10.23 -9.21 -12.17
C PRO A 115 -11.56 -9.62 -11.51
N THR A 116 -12.58 -8.80 -11.63
CA THR A 116 -13.91 -9.08 -11.03
C THR A 116 -14.85 -9.83 -11.97
N GLY A 117 -14.45 -10.03 -13.23
CA GLY A 117 -15.27 -10.66 -14.26
C GLY A 117 -16.27 -9.73 -14.96
N SER A 118 -16.32 -8.44 -14.60
CA SER A 118 -17.15 -7.45 -15.29
C SER A 118 -16.46 -6.09 -15.39
N ARG A 119 -16.67 -5.37 -16.50
CA ARG A 119 -16.11 -4.02 -16.71
C ARG A 119 -16.49 -3.04 -15.61
N LEU A 120 -17.74 -3.07 -15.12
CA LEU A 120 -18.18 -2.19 -14.04
C LEU A 120 -17.50 -2.54 -12.71
N GLY A 121 -17.32 -3.84 -12.40
CA GLY A 121 -16.62 -4.26 -11.19
C GLY A 121 -15.14 -3.86 -11.20
N ASP A 122 -14.45 -4.05 -12.33
CA ASP A 122 -13.06 -3.62 -12.51
C ASP A 122 -12.94 -2.08 -12.39
N ALA A 123 -13.91 -1.33 -12.93
CA ALA A 123 -13.97 0.12 -12.79
C ALA A 123 -14.16 0.57 -11.33
N LEU A 124 -15.07 -0.05 -10.58
CA LEU A 124 -15.28 0.25 -9.16
C LEU A 124 -14.02 -0.04 -8.34
N ALA A 125 -13.35 -1.17 -8.61
CA ALA A 125 -12.11 -1.55 -7.95
C ALA A 125 -10.97 -0.57 -8.27
N ALA A 126 -10.84 -0.15 -9.53
CA ALA A 126 -9.87 0.86 -9.96
C ALA A 126 -10.15 2.24 -9.33
N ALA A 127 -11.41 2.66 -9.24
CA ALA A 127 -11.77 3.92 -8.61
C ALA A 127 -11.41 3.91 -7.12
N ALA A 128 -11.67 2.80 -6.43
CA ALA A 128 -11.29 2.60 -5.04
C ALA A 128 -9.77 2.53 -4.85
N ALA A 129 -9.00 2.06 -5.85
CA ALA A 129 -7.54 2.02 -5.83
C ALA A 129 -6.92 3.42 -5.95
N LEU A 130 -7.51 4.29 -6.77
CA LEU A 130 -7.08 5.68 -7.00
C LEU A 130 -7.46 6.63 -5.86
N ASP A 131 -8.61 6.43 -5.21
CA ASP A 131 -9.04 7.27 -4.09
C ASP A 131 -8.20 6.97 -2.84
N VAL A 132 -7.13 7.74 -2.62
CA VAL A 132 -6.21 7.62 -1.47
C VAL A 132 -6.94 7.83 -0.14
N ASP A 133 -7.95 8.70 -0.09
CA ASP A 133 -8.72 8.92 1.14
C ASP A 133 -9.67 7.75 1.42
N ALA A 134 -10.30 7.17 0.39
CA ALA A 134 -11.04 5.91 0.55
C ALA A 134 -10.10 4.73 0.84
N ALA A 135 -8.89 4.72 0.27
CA ALA A 135 -7.83 3.76 0.57
C ALA A 135 -7.50 3.79 2.06
N GLY A 136 -7.27 5.00 2.59
CA GLY A 136 -6.99 5.25 3.98
C GLY A 136 -8.13 4.80 4.87
N ARG A 137 -9.38 5.15 4.54
CA ARG A 137 -10.57 4.69 5.29
C ARG A 137 -10.72 3.18 5.28
N LEU A 138 -10.51 2.52 4.15
CA LEU A 138 -10.60 1.05 4.03
C LEU A 138 -9.45 0.36 4.77
N ALA A 139 -8.22 0.86 4.65
CA ALA A 139 -7.06 0.37 5.36
C ALA A 139 -7.25 0.53 6.89
N PHE A 140 -7.71 1.70 7.33
CA PHE A 140 -8.08 1.94 8.72
C PHE A 140 -9.20 1.00 9.19
N GLY A 141 -10.25 0.82 8.37
CA GLY A 141 -11.34 -0.12 8.66
C GLY A 141 -10.84 -1.56 8.86
N ARG A 142 -9.94 -2.03 7.99
CA ARG A 142 -9.29 -3.35 8.11
C ARG A 142 -8.38 -3.45 9.33
N ALA A 143 -7.57 -2.42 9.60
CA ALA A 143 -6.72 -2.36 10.78
C ALA A 143 -7.57 -2.41 12.07
N ARG A 144 -8.64 -1.63 12.14
CA ARG A 144 -9.60 -1.62 13.25
C ARG A 144 -10.22 -3.00 13.46
N ALA A 145 -10.68 -3.66 12.40
CA ALA A 145 -11.23 -5.01 12.50
C ALA A 145 -10.21 -6.03 13.04
N ARG A 146 -8.93 -5.92 12.64
CA ARG A 146 -7.85 -6.76 13.15
C ARG A 146 -7.58 -6.52 14.64
N VAL A 147 -7.53 -5.25 15.06
CA VAL A 147 -7.40 -4.87 16.48
C VAL A 147 -8.57 -5.42 17.30
N THR A 148 -9.80 -5.24 16.83
CA THR A 148 -10.99 -5.79 17.50
C THR A 148 -10.92 -7.31 17.63
N SER A 149 -10.45 -8.01 16.58
CA SER A 149 -10.25 -9.46 16.63
C SER A 149 -9.19 -9.87 17.65
N MET A 150 -8.06 -9.14 17.75
CA MET A 150 -7.02 -9.39 18.75
C MET A 150 -7.55 -9.17 20.18
N VAL A 151 -8.33 -8.10 20.41
CA VAL A 151 -8.94 -7.81 21.72
C VAL A 151 -9.87 -8.95 22.15
N ARG A 152 -10.66 -9.50 21.22
CA ARG A 152 -11.55 -10.63 21.48
C ARG A 152 -10.79 -11.94 21.73
N ALA A 153 -9.61 -12.10 21.16
CA ALA A 153 -8.78 -13.29 21.33
C ALA A 153 -8.01 -13.33 22.67
N LEU A 154 -7.95 -12.21 23.39
CA LEU A 154 -7.29 -12.17 24.70
C LEU A 154 -8.08 -12.95 25.78
N PRO A 155 -7.38 -13.66 26.69
CA PRO A 155 -8.00 -14.44 27.77
C PRO A 155 -9.00 -13.66 28.60
N GLU A 156 -10.05 -14.34 29.08
CA GLU A 156 -11.12 -13.68 29.82
C GLU A 156 -10.69 -13.07 31.16
N ARG A 157 -9.61 -13.60 31.75
CA ARG A 157 -8.99 -13.11 32.99
C ARG A 157 -8.53 -11.64 32.92
N ILE A 158 -8.31 -11.09 31.71
CA ILE A 158 -7.89 -9.69 31.54
C ILE A 158 -9.15 -8.82 31.50
N PRO A 159 -9.27 -7.76 32.31
CA PRO A 159 -10.41 -6.85 32.26
C PRO A 159 -10.59 -6.20 30.88
N ALA A 160 -11.83 -5.98 30.44
CA ALA A 160 -12.12 -5.42 29.12
C ALA A 160 -11.43 -4.07 28.81
N PRO A 161 -11.32 -3.12 29.75
CA PRO A 161 -10.57 -1.87 29.52
C PRO A 161 -9.08 -2.12 29.22
N ASP A 162 -8.47 -3.08 29.93
CA ASP A 162 -7.05 -3.40 29.81
C ASP A 162 -6.74 -4.16 28.53
N ARG A 163 -7.66 -5.00 28.03
CA ARG A 163 -7.49 -5.73 26.77
C ARG A 163 -7.25 -4.79 25.60
N HIS A 164 -8.04 -3.72 25.50
CA HIS A 164 -7.90 -2.77 24.40
C HIS A 164 -6.59 -2.01 24.48
N ALA A 165 -6.23 -1.51 25.67
CA ALA A 165 -4.97 -0.81 25.90
C ALA A 165 -3.75 -1.71 25.61
N TRP A 166 -3.81 -2.98 26.03
CA TRP A 166 -2.75 -3.94 25.77
C TRP A 166 -2.58 -4.22 24.28
N VAL A 167 -3.66 -4.55 23.55
CA VAL A 167 -3.55 -4.79 22.10
C VAL A 167 -3.00 -3.57 21.38
N LEU A 168 -3.46 -2.36 21.73
CA LEU A 168 -2.97 -1.13 21.10
C LEU A 168 -1.47 -0.91 21.35
N LEU A 169 -0.99 -1.17 22.57
CA LEU A 169 0.44 -1.15 22.88
C LEU A 169 1.23 -2.12 21.99
N GLN A 170 0.76 -3.37 21.86
CA GLN A 170 1.44 -4.37 21.03
C GLN A 170 1.46 -3.99 19.55
N VAL A 171 0.34 -3.51 19.01
CA VAL A 171 0.25 -3.05 17.62
C VAL A 171 1.17 -1.86 17.38
N THR A 172 1.22 -0.90 18.30
CA THR A 172 2.10 0.28 18.20
C THR A 172 3.57 -0.15 18.15
N ARG A 173 3.99 -1.10 18.99
CA ARG A 173 5.34 -1.67 18.96
C ARG A 173 5.66 -2.36 17.63
N LEU A 174 4.71 -3.11 17.07
CA LEU A 174 4.90 -3.78 15.77
C LEU A 174 4.99 -2.78 14.61
N LEU A 175 4.18 -1.73 14.62
CA LEU A 175 4.25 -0.66 13.62
C LEU A 175 5.59 0.06 13.69
N PHE A 176 6.06 0.40 14.89
CA PHE A 176 7.37 1.00 15.07
C PHE A 176 8.50 0.04 14.65
N LEU A 177 8.37 -1.26 14.94
CA LEU A 177 9.35 -2.25 14.53
C LEU A 177 9.44 -2.37 13.00
N ARG A 178 8.31 -2.26 12.29
CA ARG A 178 8.29 -2.17 10.82
C ARG A 178 8.97 -0.92 10.28
N PHE A 179 8.83 0.20 10.98
CA PHE A 179 9.56 1.43 10.64
C PHE A 179 11.09 1.24 10.84
N VAL A 180 11.50 0.65 11.96
CA VAL A 180 12.93 0.33 12.22
C VAL A 180 13.49 -0.62 11.15
N GLU A 181 12.71 -1.60 10.71
CA GLU A 181 13.09 -2.50 9.60
C GLU A 181 13.24 -1.75 8.27
N SER A 182 12.32 -0.84 7.93
CA SER A 182 12.38 -0.10 6.67
C SER A 182 13.58 0.86 6.59
N GLU A 183 14.04 1.36 7.73
CA GLU A 183 15.27 2.16 7.83
C GLU A 183 16.55 1.30 7.80
N GLY A 184 16.42 -0.03 7.71
CA GLY A 184 17.55 -0.97 7.67
C GLY A 184 18.23 -1.18 9.02
N TRP A 185 17.59 -0.81 10.14
CA TRP A 185 18.19 -0.88 11.46
C TRP A 185 18.13 -2.27 12.10
N LEU A 186 17.44 -3.22 11.48
CA LEU A 186 17.43 -4.63 11.88
C LEU A 186 18.50 -5.39 11.10
N ASP A 187 19.77 -5.15 11.48
CA ASP A 187 20.95 -5.77 10.87
C ASP A 187 21.10 -5.51 9.35
N GLY A 188 20.58 -4.38 8.85
CA GLY A 188 20.64 -4.02 7.42
C GLY A 188 19.67 -4.82 6.54
N ARG A 189 18.74 -5.56 7.11
CA ARG A 189 17.87 -6.49 6.37
C ARG A 189 16.43 -5.98 6.29
N ALA A 190 15.98 -5.74 5.05
CA ALA A 190 14.61 -5.30 4.75
C ALA A 190 13.53 -6.38 4.95
N ASP A 191 13.94 -7.65 5.13
CA ASP A 191 13.09 -8.81 5.35
C ASP A 191 13.36 -9.52 6.69
N PHE A 192 14.01 -8.82 7.62
CA PHE A 192 14.43 -9.34 8.92
C PHE A 192 13.28 -10.00 9.69
N LEU A 193 12.16 -9.30 9.85
CA LEU A 193 11.03 -9.75 10.68
C LEU A 193 10.30 -10.92 10.04
N ALA A 194 10.10 -10.87 8.71
CA ALA A 194 9.44 -11.94 7.98
C ALA A 194 10.22 -13.25 8.15
N ARG A 195 11.53 -13.22 7.86
CA ARG A 195 12.38 -14.40 8.03
C ARG A 195 12.48 -14.84 9.49
N ALA A 196 12.59 -13.92 10.44
CA ALA A 196 12.68 -14.28 11.84
C ALA A 196 11.39 -14.95 12.38
N VAL A 197 10.21 -14.51 11.92
CA VAL A 197 8.95 -15.18 12.23
C VAL A 197 8.91 -16.55 11.59
N ASP A 198 9.26 -16.68 10.31
CA ASP A 198 9.28 -17.96 9.60
C ASP A 198 10.21 -18.96 10.30
N ASP A 199 11.41 -18.53 10.69
CA ASP A 199 12.38 -19.36 11.41
C ASP A 199 11.85 -19.83 12.77
N VAL A 200 11.13 -18.97 13.51
CA VAL A 200 10.51 -19.37 14.78
C VAL A 200 9.39 -20.38 14.55
N MET A 201 8.53 -20.14 13.56
CA MET A 201 7.41 -21.02 13.23
C MET A 201 7.87 -22.39 12.74
N GLN A 202 8.90 -22.44 11.88
CA GLN A 202 9.48 -23.70 11.40
C GLN A 202 10.07 -24.56 12.52
N ARG A 203 10.54 -23.94 13.60
CA ARG A 203 11.06 -24.64 14.78
C ARG A 203 9.98 -25.00 15.80
N GLY A 204 8.71 -24.69 15.53
CA GLY A 204 7.61 -24.88 16.48
C GLY A 204 7.67 -23.95 17.69
N GLY A 205 8.44 -22.85 17.59
CA GLY A 205 8.57 -21.85 18.65
C GLY A 205 7.41 -20.88 18.68
N GLU A 206 7.40 -20.00 19.68
CA GLU A 206 6.34 -19.04 19.91
C GLU A 206 6.86 -17.61 19.60
N PRO A 207 6.24 -16.85 18.66
CA PRO A 207 6.80 -15.59 18.18
C PRO A 207 6.99 -14.55 19.28
N TRP A 208 6.14 -14.52 20.30
CA TRP A 208 6.31 -13.60 21.41
C TRP A 208 7.54 -13.95 22.24
N THR A 209 7.67 -15.21 22.65
CA THR A 209 8.73 -15.67 23.56
C THR A 209 10.09 -15.76 22.88
N ASP A 210 10.13 -16.24 21.64
CA ASP A 210 11.38 -16.54 20.94
C ASP A 210 11.90 -15.39 20.07
N LEU A 211 11.03 -14.44 19.70
CA LEU A 211 11.37 -13.31 18.84
C LEU A 211 11.05 -11.97 19.47
N LEU A 212 9.77 -11.63 19.67
CA LEU A 212 9.35 -10.26 19.98
C LEU A 212 9.81 -9.79 21.35
N ALA A 213 9.64 -10.59 22.41
CA ALA A 213 10.07 -10.22 23.75
C ALA A 213 11.60 -10.08 23.85
N PRO A 214 12.43 -11.00 23.32
CA PRO A 214 13.87 -10.79 23.21
C PRO A 214 14.26 -9.54 22.41
N LEU A 215 13.54 -9.22 21.33
CA LEU A 215 13.81 -8.06 20.49
C LEU A 215 13.42 -6.74 21.17
N PHE A 216 12.25 -6.69 21.81
CA PHE A 216 11.80 -5.49 22.52
C PHE A 216 12.65 -5.24 23.76
N PHE A 217 12.72 -6.21 24.66
CA PHE A 217 13.31 -6.02 25.99
C PHE A 217 14.81 -6.31 26.03
N GLY A 218 15.28 -7.22 25.19
CA GLY A 218 16.67 -7.69 25.17
C GLY A 218 17.57 -6.91 24.22
N THR A 219 17.03 -6.27 23.17
CA THR A 219 17.82 -5.46 22.22
C THR A 219 17.40 -4.00 22.18
N LEU A 220 16.17 -3.69 21.75
CA LEU A 220 15.75 -2.31 21.51
C LEU A 220 15.69 -1.48 22.80
N ASN A 221 15.40 -2.13 23.92
CA ASN A 221 15.44 -1.55 25.25
C ASN A 221 16.71 -1.89 26.07
N ARG A 222 17.81 -2.32 25.43
CA ARG A 222 19.04 -2.64 26.17
C ARG A 222 20.30 -2.25 25.42
N PRO A 223 21.22 -1.48 26.03
CA PRO A 223 22.51 -1.14 25.44
C PRO A 223 23.29 -2.39 25.03
N VAL A 224 23.99 -2.33 23.90
CA VAL A 224 24.73 -3.46 23.30
C VAL A 224 25.63 -4.17 24.32
N ALA A 225 26.38 -3.39 25.12
CA ALA A 225 27.28 -3.90 26.16
C ALA A 225 26.58 -4.78 27.22
N ARG A 226 25.29 -4.53 27.49
CA ARG A 226 24.49 -5.22 28.51
C ARG A 226 23.62 -6.35 27.96
N ARG A 227 23.65 -6.63 26.65
CA ARG A 227 22.81 -7.66 26.02
C ARG A 227 23.27 -9.07 26.37
N THR A 228 22.30 -9.97 26.58
CA THR A 228 22.54 -11.40 26.73
C THR A 228 22.96 -12.03 25.40
N ALA A 229 23.58 -13.22 25.43
CA ALA A 229 23.92 -13.95 24.21
C ALA A 229 22.72 -14.17 23.28
N GLY A 230 21.55 -14.52 23.85
CA GLY A 230 20.30 -14.68 23.11
C GLY A 230 19.81 -13.40 22.43
N ALA A 231 20.09 -12.22 22.99
CA ALA A 231 19.76 -10.95 22.35
C ALA A 231 20.80 -10.52 21.30
N ARG A 232 22.07 -10.89 21.49
CA ARG A 232 23.14 -10.61 20.50
C ARG A 232 22.98 -11.41 19.21
N ARG A 233 22.30 -12.55 19.25
CA ARG A 233 22.03 -13.39 18.06
C ARG A 233 21.28 -12.66 16.94
N PHE A 234 20.56 -11.59 17.27
CA PHE A 234 19.80 -10.80 16.31
C PHE A 234 20.66 -9.82 15.50
N GLY A 235 21.98 -9.79 15.72
CA GLY A 235 22.90 -8.98 14.93
C GLY A 235 22.92 -7.51 15.33
N ARG A 236 23.15 -6.63 14.36
CA ARG A 236 23.30 -5.19 14.56
C ARG A 236 21.94 -4.51 14.71
N ILE A 237 21.44 -4.51 15.93
CA ILE A 237 20.20 -3.81 16.31
C ILE A 237 20.51 -2.61 17.20
N PRO A 238 20.00 -1.40 16.93
CA PRO A 238 20.26 -0.23 17.77
C PRO A 238 19.59 -0.35 19.14
N PHE A 239 20.05 0.49 20.06
CA PHE A 239 19.36 0.72 21.32
C PHE A 239 18.56 2.02 21.20
N LEU A 240 17.26 1.98 21.53
CA LEU A 240 16.32 3.07 21.29
C LEU A 240 15.72 3.68 22.57
N ASN A 241 16.37 3.49 23.73
CA ASN A 241 16.04 4.15 25.01
C ASN A 241 14.52 4.20 25.34
N GLY A 242 13.91 3.02 25.43
CA GLY A 242 13.01 2.70 26.55
C GLY A 242 11.56 3.11 26.53
N GLY A 243 11.11 4.20 25.92
CA GLY A 243 9.68 4.59 26.07
C GLY A 243 8.68 3.51 25.60
N LEU A 244 8.76 3.14 24.32
CA LEU A 244 7.82 2.19 23.71
C LEU A 244 8.17 0.72 24.00
N PHE A 245 9.44 0.41 24.29
CA PHE A 245 9.95 -0.96 24.43
C PHE A 245 10.26 -1.36 25.88
N GLU A 246 10.00 -0.49 26.86
CA GLU A 246 9.95 -0.88 28.26
C GLU A 246 8.74 -1.76 28.54
N ARG A 247 8.88 -2.64 29.54
CA ARG A 247 7.76 -3.45 30.01
C ARG A 247 6.70 -2.53 30.58
N HIS A 248 5.50 -2.59 30.00
CA HIS A 248 4.40 -1.76 30.44
C HIS A 248 3.75 -2.37 31.69
N PRO A 249 3.23 -1.57 32.65
CA PRO A 249 2.58 -2.08 33.85
C PRO A 249 1.47 -3.12 33.57
N LEU A 250 0.70 -2.92 32.50
CA LEU A 250 -0.32 -3.89 32.04
C LEU A 250 0.26 -5.28 31.72
N GLU A 251 1.46 -5.35 31.14
CA GLU A 251 2.11 -6.63 30.82
C GLU A 251 2.66 -7.34 32.06
N VAL A 252 2.96 -6.57 33.11
CA VAL A 252 3.40 -7.10 34.40
C VAL A 252 2.19 -7.60 35.20
N ALA A 253 1.09 -6.84 35.19
CA ALA A 253 -0.13 -7.16 35.92
C ALA A 253 -0.83 -8.41 35.39
N HIS A 254 -0.76 -8.66 34.09
CA HIS A 254 -1.54 -9.71 33.42
C HIS A 254 -0.69 -10.82 32.78
N ARG A 255 0.54 -11.01 33.26
CA ARG A 255 1.45 -12.06 32.75
C ARG A 255 0.84 -13.46 32.88
#